data_AF-A0A6J7N5K0-F1
#
_entry.id   AF-A0A6J7N5K0-F1
#
_cell.length_a   1.000
_cell.length_b   1.000
_cell.length_c   1.000
_cell.angle_alpha   90.00
_cell.angle_beta   90.00
_cell.angle_gamma   90.00
#
_symmetry.space_group_name_H-M   'P 1'
#
loop_
_entity.id
_entity.type
_entity.pdbx_description
1 polymer ?
#
loop_
_entity_poly.entity_id
_entity_poly.type
_entity_poly.pdbx_seq_one_letter_code
_entity_poly.pdbx_strand_id
1 'polypeptide(L)'
;MTEALAEYWHRRIREEWGFAHEDGPSVQGLFRQQYRGSRYSWGYPACPNLEEQTKLDDLLDLASIGVNLSEEFQLDPEQSTSAIIVPHPEAKYFVT
;
A
#
# COMPACT_ATOMS: atom_id res chain seq x y z
N MET A 1 -12.02 7.67 -1.94
CA MET A 1 -10.99 8.56 -2.53
C MET A 1 -9.60 7.99 -2.27
N THR A 2 -9.33 7.56 -1.04
CA THR A 2 -8.09 6.94 -0.55
C THR A 2 -7.58 5.77 -1.40
N GLU A 3 -8.42 4.77 -1.70
CA GLU A 3 -8.01 3.62 -2.52
C GLU A 3 -7.60 4.00 -3.95
N ALA A 4 -8.28 4.98 -4.55
CA ALA A 4 -7.92 5.45 -5.89
C ALA A 4 -6.56 6.15 -5.89
N LEU A 5 -6.25 6.93 -4.83
CA LEU A 5 -4.96 7.58 -4.66
C LEU A 5 -3.85 6.56 -4.38
N ALA A 6 -4.14 5.52 -3.59
CA ALA A 6 -3.21 4.42 -3.33
C ALA A 6 -2.84 3.69 -4.63
N GLU A 7 -3.83 3.35 -5.47
CA GLU A 7 -3.58 2.73 -6.77
C GLU A 7 -2.82 3.65 -7.73
N TYR A 8 -3.12 4.96 -7.72
CA TYR A 8 -2.37 5.94 -8.51
C TYR A 8 -0.89 5.98 -8.10
N TRP A 9 -0.59 6.07 -6.80
CA TRP A 9 0.79 6.08 -6.31
C TRP A 9 1.51 4.77 -6.58
N HIS A 10 0.82 3.64 -6.38
CA HIS A 10 1.40 2.33 -6.67
C HIS A 10 1.74 2.18 -8.15
N ARG A 11 0.87 2.62 -9.06
CA ARG A 11 1.14 2.69 -10.50
C ARG A 11 2.34 3.59 -10.80
N ARG A 12 2.38 4.79 -10.23
CA ARG A 12 3.49 5.73 -10.43
C ARG A 12 4.83 5.15 -10.00
N ILE A 13 4.88 4.43 -8.87
CA ILE A 13 6.10 3.75 -8.41
C ILE A 13 6.54 2.68 -9.41
N ARG A 14 5.61 1.90 -9.98
CA ARG A 14 5.94 0.94 -11.04
C ARG A 14 6.41 1.62 -12.33
N GLU A 15 5.86 2.78 -12.68
CA GLU A 15 6.35 3.60 -13.81
C GLU A 15 7.77 4.09 -13.56
N GLU A 16 8.04 4.68 -12.40
CA GLU A 16 9.36 5.19 -12.01
C GLU A 16 10.42 4.08 -11.87
N TRP A 17 10.02 2.88 -11.47
CA TRP A 17 10.90 1.70 -11.42
C TRP A 17 11.02 0.93 -12.74
N GLY A 18 10.29 1.34 -13.77
CA GLY A 18 10.37 0.75 -15.11
C GLY A 18 9.59 -0.56 -15.29
N PHE A 19 8.68 -0.91 -14.38
CA PHE A 19 7.86 -2.13 -14.43
C PHE A 19 6.46 -1.92 -15.01
N ALA A 20 6.05 -0.69 -15.29
CA ALA A 20 4.71 -0.40 -15.81
C ALA A 20 4.40 -1.06 -17.18
N HIS A 21 5.40 -1.52 -17.91
CA HIS A 21 5.20 -2.30 -19.13
C HIS A 21 4.68 -3.73 -18.85
N GLU A 22 4.75 -4.19 -17.61
CA GLU A 22 4.20 -5.47 -17.11
C GLU A 22 2.75 -5.32 -16.59
N ASP A 23 2.19 -4.10 -16.57
CA ASP A 23 0.82 -3.85 -16.12
C ASP A 23 -0.22 -4.45 -17.09
N GLY A 24 -1.32 -4.95 -16.52
CA GLY A 24 -2.46 -5.46 -17.28
C GLY A 24 -3.05 -4.39 -18.21
N PRO A 25 -3.59 -4.79 -19.38
CA PRO A 25 -4.00 -3.86 -20.44
C PRO A 25 -5.25 -3.05 -20.10
N SER A 26 -5.90 -3.32 -18.97
CA SER A 26 -7.14 -2.67 -18.55
C SER A 26 -7.12 -2.37 -17.05
N VAL A 27 -7.94 -1.40 -16.66
CA VAL A 27 -8.18 -1.06 -15.26
C VAL A 27 -8.70 -2.27 -14.47
N GLN A 28 -9.54 -3.12 -15.07
CA GLN A 28 -9.95 -4.38 -14.43
C GLN A 28 -8.78 -5.34 -14.20
N GLY A 29 -7.78 -5.35 -15.09
CA GLY A 29 -6.55 -6.13 -14.89
C GLY A 29 -5.79 -5.65 -13.65
N LEU A 30 -5.65 -4.33 -13.49
CA LEU A 30 -5.01 -3.74 -12.30
C LEU A 30 -5.76 -4.09 -11.01
N PHE A 31 -7.09 -4.04 -11.00
CA PHE A 31 -7.89 -4.48 -9.84
C PHE A 31 -7.76 -5.98 -9.52
N ARG A 32 -7.35 -6.79 -10.50
CA ARG A 32 -7.00 -8.21 -10.31
C ARG A 32 -5.52 -8.42 -10.00
N GLN A 33 -4.80 -7.36 -9.63
CA GLN A 33 -3.37 -7.37 -9.33
C GLN A 33 -2.53 -7.90 -10.51
N GLN A 34 -2.94 -7.63 -11.76
CA GLN A 34 -2.14 -7.92 -12.94
C GLN A 34 -1.08 -6.83 -13.11
N TYR A 35 -0.09 -6.84 -12.25
CA TYR A 35 1.09 -5.98 -12.30
C TYR A 35 2.21 -6.65 -11.49
N ARG A 36 3.44 -6.18 -11.66
CA ARG A 36 4.57 -6.67 -10.88
C ARG A 36 4.54 -6.14 -9.44
N GLY A 37 4.83 -7.02 -8.49
CA GLY A 37 4.91 -6.68 -7.07
C GLY A 37 3.55 -6.65 -6.38
N SER A 38 3.56 -6.24 -5.11
CA SER A 38 2.36 -6.10 -4.29
C SER A 38 2.51 -4.96 -3.28
N ARG A 39 1.37 -4.43 -2.82
CA ARG A 39 1.28 -3.49 -1.69
C ARG A 39 0.59 -4.17 -0.52
N TYR A 40 1.18 -4.11 0.66
CA TYR A 40 0.68 -4.76 1.88
C TYR A 40 0.37 -3.71 2.94
N SER A 41 -0.88 -3.68 3.39
CA SER A 41 -1.36 -2.75 4.41
C SER A 41 -1.46 -3.45 5.76
N TRP A 42 -1.20 -2.72 6.84
CA TRP A 42 -1.40 -3.22 8.20
C TRP A 42 -2.88 -3.51 8.48
N GLY A 43 -3.14 -4.50 9.33
CA GLY A 43 -4.48 -5.02 9.61
C GLY A 43 -4.99 -6.07 8.61
N TYR A 44 -4.31 -6.26 7.47
CA TYR A 44 -4.60 -7.34 6.52
C TYR A 44 -3.84 -8.62 6.89
N PRO A 45 -4.24 -9.80 6.36
CA PRO A 45 -3.62 -11.09 6.73
C PRO A 45 -2.09 -11.16 6.58
N ALA A 46 -1.51 -10.44 5.62
CA ALA A 46 -0.06 -10.41 5.42
C ALA A 46 0.68 -9.52 6.45
N CYS A 47 -0.01 -8.54 7.05
CA CYS A 47 0.52 -7.62 8.04
C CYS A 47 -0.50 -7.41 9.17
N PRO A 48 -0.83 -8.46 9.96
CA PRO A 48 -2.02 -8.43 10.82
C PRO A 48 -1.90 -7.53 12.04
N ASN A 49 -0.67 -7.23 12.49
CA ASN A 49 -0.45 -6.42 13.69
C ASN A 49 -0.51 -4.92 13.38
N LEU A 50 -1.57 -4.22 13.80
CA LEU A 50 -1.72 -2.78 13.59
C LEU A 50 -0.69 -1.93 14.36
N GLU A 51 -0.21 -2.39 15.51
CA GLU A 51 0.80 -1.69 16.32
C GLU A 51 2.09 -1.42 15.52
N GLU A 52 2.40 -2.28 14.55
CA GLU A 52 3.56 -2.14 13.68
C GLU A 52 3.51 -0.89 12.77
N GLN A 53 2.37 -0.19 12.68
CA GLN A 53 2.29 1.12 12.03
C GLN A 53 3.11 2.20 12.75
N THR A 54 3.42 2.03 14.03
CA THR A 54 4.34 2.93 14.75
C THR A 54 5.70 3.04 14.05
N LYS A 55 6.20 1.93 13.49
CA LYS A 55 7.46 1.92 12.72
C LYS A 55 7.37 2.72 11.42
N LEU A 56 6.17 2.79 10.82
CA LEU A 56 5.94 3.62 9.65
C LEU A 56 5.94 5.10 10.04
N ASP A 57 5.30 5.43 11.16
CA ASP A 57 5.27 6.80 11.69
C ASP A 57 6.68 7.29 12.03
N ASP A 58 7.48 6.47 12.71
CA ASP A 58 8.89 6.76 12.99
C ASP A 58 9.72 7.01 11.72
N LEU A 59 9.38 6.35 10.61
CA LEU A 59 10.11 6.45 9.35
C LEU A 59 9.68 7.65 8.49
N LEU A 60 8.39 7.96 8.47
CA LEU A 60 7.79 8.90 7.52
C LEU A 60 7.30 10.20 8.16
N ASP A 61 7.24 10.28 9.49
CA ASP A 61 6.64 11.41 10.23
C ASP A 61 5.25 11.73 9.68
N LEU A 62 4.25 10.87 9.95
CA LEU A 62 2.92 10.99 9.34
C LEU A 62 2.26 12.34 9.69
N ALA A 63 2.59 12.88 10.86
CA ALA A 63 2.08 14.18 11.31
C ALA A 63 2.48 15.31 10.34
N SER A 64 3.62 15.20 9.64
CA SER A 64 4.06 16.16 8.62
C SER A 64 3.11 16.29 7.43
N ILE A 65 2.31 15.25 7.16
CA ILE A 65 1.26 15.23 6.12
C ILE A 65 -0.15 15.29 6.71
N GLY A 66 -0.28 15.59 8.00
CA GLY A 66 -1.56 15.73 8.69
C GLY A 66 -2.27 14.40 8.99
N VAL A 67 -1.53 13.30 9.07
CA VAL A 67 -2.04 11.97 9.46
C VAL A 67 -1.44 11.60 10.82
N ASN A 68 -2.24 11.05 11.73
CA ASN A 68 -1.79 10.59 13.05
C ASN A 68 -2.22 9.13 13.29
N LEU A 69 -1.62 8.50 14.31
CA LEU A 69 -2.09 7.21 14.82
C LEU A 69 -2.99 7.41 16.04
N SER A 70 -4.13 6.72 16.09
CA SER A 70 -5.00 6.65 17.27
C SER A 70 -4.37 5.80 18.38
N GLU A 71 -4.99 5.76 19.56
CA GLU A 71 -4.56 4.88 20.66
C GLU A 71 -4.58 3.38 20.26
N GLU A 72 -5.48 3.02 19.34
CA GLU A 72 -5.59 1.68 18.74
C GLU A 72 -4.76 1.50 17.46
N PHE A 73 -3.82 2.42 17.20
CA PHE A 73 -2.93 2.42 16.04
C PHE A 73 -3.66 2.50 14.69
N GLN A 74 -4.85 3.10 14.63
CA GLN A 74 -5.53 3.37 13.36
C GLN A 74 -5.07 4.72 12.79
N LEU A 75 -5.10 4.88 11.46
CA LEU A 75 -4.77 6.16 10.84
C LEU A 75 -5.94 7.14 11.01
N ASP A 76 -5.65 8.34 11.48
CA ASP A 76 -6.58 9.47 11.58
C ASP A 76 -6.07 10.61 10.68
N PRO A 77 -6.86 11.08 9.68
CA PRO A 77 -8.25 10.72 9.39
C PRO A 77 -8.43 9.29 8.87
N GLU A 78 -9.58 8.66 9.19
CA GLU A 78 -9.93 7.27 8.78
C GLU A 78 -9.83 7.03 7.27
N GLN A 79 -10.00 8.09 6.46
CA GLN A 79 -9.83 8.04 5.01
C GLN A 79 -8.34 8.10 4.58
N SER A 80 -7.47 7.45 5.35
CA SER A 80 -6.04 7.31 5.08
C SER A 80 -5.70 5.86 4.83
N THR A 81 -4.59 5.61 4.13
CA THR A 81 -4.09 4.26 3.91
C THR A 81 -2.58 4.28 3.94
N SER A 82 -2.01 3.20 4.45
CA SER A 82 -0.59 2.94 4.51
C SER A 82 -0.30 1.59 3.88
N ALA A 83 0.86 1.43 3.26
CA ALA A 83 1.29 0.14 2.76
C ALA A 83 2.81 0.08 2.59
N ILE A 84 3.34 -1.13 2.71
CA ILE A 84 4.66 -1.50 2.22
C ILE A 84 4.53 -1.92 0.76
N ILE A 85 5.37 -1.39 -0.11
CA ILE A 85 5.43 -1.77 -1.53
C ILE A 85 6.62 -2.70 -1.76
N VAL A 86 6.34 -3.89 -2.29
CA VAL A 86 7.34 -4.93 -2.56
C VAL A 86 7.40 -5.18 -4.08
N PRO A 87 8.49 -4.83 -4.79
CA PRO A 87 8.60 -4.98 -6.24
C PRO A 87 8.88 -6.40 -6.74
N HIS A 88 9.06 -7.36 -5.84
CA HIS A 88 9.44 -8.71 -6.23
C HIS A 88 8.35 -9.32 -7.13
N PRO A 89 8.69 -9.92 -8.29
CA PRO A 89 7.70 -10.43 -9.24
C PRO A 89 6.81 -11.55 -8.66
N GLU A 90 7.28 -12.23 -7.62
CA GLU A 90 6.51 -13.26 -6.92
C GLU A 90 5.78 -12.76 -5.66
N ALA A 91 5.87 -11.47 -5.33
CA ALA A 91 5.16 -10.90 -4.18
C ALA A 91 3.64 -11.00 -4.41
N LYS A 92 2.96 -11.79 -3.57
CA LYS A 92 1.50 -11.98 -3.59
C LYS A 92 0.95 -12.07 -2.17
N TYR A 93 -0.36 -11.90 -2.03
CA TYR A 93 -1.04 -12.28 -0.79
C TYR A 93 -1.12 -13.80 -0.70
N PHE A 94 -0.73 -14.35 0.45
CA PHE A 94 -1.00 -15.75 0.76
C PHE A 94 -2.45 -15.85 1.23
N VAL A 95 -3.31 -16.39 0.39
CA VAL A 95 -4.62 -16.90 0.83
C VAL A 95 -4.39 -18.32 1.33
N THR A 96 -4.66 -18.54 2.61
CA THR A 96 -4.72 -19.89 3.19
C THR A 96 -6.06 -20.52 2.82
#